data_AF-A0A2V6L5Z9-F1
#
_entry.id   AF-A0A2V6L5Z9-F1
#
_cell.length_a   1.000
_cell.length_b   1.000
_cell.length_c   1.000
_cell.angle_alpha   90.00
_cell.angle_beta   90.00
_cell.angle_gamma   90.00
#
_symmetry.space_group_name_H-M   'P 1'
#
loop_
_entity.id
_entity.type
_entity.pdbx_description
1 polymer ?
#
loop_
_entity_poly.entity_id
_entity_poly.type
_entity_poly.pdbx_seq_one_letter_code
_entity_poly.pdbx_strand_id
1 'polypeptide(L)' 'LVSGRCSLEIVQKALAAGIPIVASVSAPSTLAVNFARESGHTLVSFLRPPTFNVYAHIERLALDVEVSKF' A
#
# COMPACT_ATOMS: atom_id res chain seq x y z
N LEU A 1 -5.17 0.64 7.77
CA LEU A 1 -5.32 -0.78 7.39
C LEU A 1 -6.78 -1.07 7.11
N VAL A 2 -7.08 -1.78 6.01
CA VAL A 2 -8.42 -2.28 5.69
C VAL A 2 -8.39 -3.81 5.55
N SER A 3 -9.44 -4.48 6.02
CA SER A 3 -9.57 -5.94 5.94
C SER A 3 -10.01 -6.44 4.56
N GLY A 4 -10.60 -5.56 3.74
CA GLY A 4 -11.09 -5.88 2.40
C GLY A 4 -10.08 -5.63 1.28
N ARG A 5 -10.60 -5.56 0.05
CA ARG A 5 -9.85 -5.08 -1.13
C ARG A 5 -9.61 -3.57 -1.03
N CYS A 6 -8.55 -3.07 -1.64
CA CYS A 6 -8.33 -1.63 -1.78
C CYS A 6 -8.93 -1.12 -3.10
N SER A 7 -10.08 -0.44 -3.02
CA SER A 7 -10.68 0.26 -4.16
C SER A 7 -10.16 1.70 -4.29
N LEU A 8 -10.48 2.38 -5.40
CA LEU A 8 -10.07 3.77 -5.62
C LEU A 8 -10.60 4.69 -4.51
N GLU A 9 -11.87 4.50 -4.13
CA GLU A 9 -12.56 5.35 -3.16
C GLU A 9 -11.90 5.30 -1.78
N ILE A 10 -11.27 4.17 -1.43
CA ILE A 10 -10.51 4.04 -0.18
C ILE A 10 -9.27 4.94 -0.24
N VAL A 11 -8.52 4.92 -1.35
CA VAL A 11 -7.31 5.76 -1.50
C VAL A 11 -7.68 7.23 -1.62
N GLN A 12 -8.78 7.59 -2.29
CA GLN A 12 -9.29 8.96 -2.35
C GLN A 12 -9.67 9.49 -0.97
N LYS A 13 -10.34 8.67 -0.13
CA LYS A 13 -10.65 9.05 1.25
C LYS A 13 -9.38 9.19 2.09
N ALA A 14 -8.39 8.33 1.89
CA ALA A 14 -7.09 8.46 2.56
C ALA A 14 -6.40 9.77 2.19
N LEU A 15 -6.40 10.16 0.90
CA LEU A 15 -5.88 11.45 0.45
C LEU A 15 -6.61 12.62 1.10
N ALA A 16 -7.94 12.60 1.09
CA ALA A 16 -8.75 13.65 1.71
C ALA A 16 -8.51 13.77 3.22
N ALA A 17 -8.21 12.64 3.89
CA ALA A 17 -7.88 12.59 5.31
C ALA A 17 -6.39 12.84 5.62
N GLY A 18 -5.55 13.09 4.61
CA GLY A 18 -4.11 13.28 4.79
C GLY A 18 -3.38 12.03 5.30
N ILE A 19 -3.90 10.83 5.03
CA ILE A 19 -3.32 9.55 5.46
C ILE A 19 -2.36 9.05 4.38
N PRO A 20 -1.03 9.10 4.59
CA PRO A 20 -0.05 8.86 3.52
C PRO A 20 0.13 7.38 3.13
N ILE A 21 -0.35 6.45 3.96
CA ILE A 21 -0.14 5.01 3.78
C ILE A 21 -1.48 4.27 3.88
N VAL A 22 -1.81 3.51 2.85
CA VAL A 22 -2.97 2.60 2.82
C VAL A 22 -2.47 1.16 2.70
N ALA A 23 -2.92 0.31 3.61
CA ALA A 23 -2.62 -1.12 3.59
C ALA A 23 -3.90 -1.95 3.53
N SER A 24 -3.92 -2.97 2.68
CA SER A 24 -5.04 -3.91 2.55
C SER A 24 -4.61 -5.37 2.70
N VAL A 25 -5.51 -6.17 3.26
CA VAL A 25 -5.34 -7.62 3.39
C VAL A 25 -5.54 -8.34 2.05
N SER A 26 -6.40 -7.81 1.18
CA SER A 26 -6.71 -8.38 -0.14
C SER A 26 -6.13 -7.53 -1.27
N ALA A 27 -6.30 -8.00 -2.51
CA ALA A 27 -5.83 -7.33 -3.72
C ALA A 27 -6.32 -5.88 -3.84
N PRO A 28 -5.51 -4.97 -4.41
CA PRO A 28 -5.96 -3.66 -4.83
C PRO A 28 -6.60 -3.72 -6.24
N SER A 29 -7.38 -2.72 -6.61
CA SER A 29 -7.75 -2.52 -8.03
C SER A 29 -6.64 -1.79 -8.78
N THR A 30 -6.54 -2.00 -10.10
CA THR A 30 -5.59 -1.27 -10.97
C THR A 30 -5.74 0.24 -10.83
N LEU A 31 -6.99 0.72 -10.74
CA LEU A 31 -7.28 2.15 -10.61
C LEU A 31 -6.80 2.70 -9.26
N ALA A 32 -6.93 1.94 -8.17
CA ALA A 32 -6.38 2.32 -6.87
C ALA A 32 -4.84 2.40 -6.89
N VAL A 33 -4.18 1.46 -7.58
CA VAL A 33 -2.72 1.46 -7.74
C VAL A 33 -2.24 2.68 -8.52
N ASN A 34 -2.87 2.98 -9.67
CA ASN A 34 -2.50 4.15 -10.48
C ASN A 34 -2.72 5.44 -9.71
N PHE A 35 -3.88 5.59 -9.05
CA PHE A 35 -4.16 6.76 -8.24
C PHE A 35 -3.19 6.91 -7.06
N ALA A 36 -2.81 5.82 -6.39
CA ALA A 36 -1.81 5.87 -5.32
C ALA A 36 -0.44 6.37 -5.84
N ARG A 37 -0.01 5.91 -7.02
CA ARG A 37 1.21 6.38 -7.68
C ARG A 37 1.16 7.86 -8.01
N GLU A 38 0.05 8.35 -8.54
CA GLU A 38 -0.11 9.77 -8.89
C GLU A 38 -0.26 10.68 -7.68
N SER A 39 -1.01 10.25 -6.66
CA SER A 39 -1.32 11.03 -5.45
C SER A 39 -0.24 10.95 -4.36
N GLY A 40 0.86 10.24 -4.59
CA GLY A 40 1.94 10.13 -3.61
C GLY A 40 1.65 9.20 -2.43
N HIS A 41 0.63 8.33 -2.49
CA HIS A 41 0.28 7.41 -1.41
C HIS A 41 1.10 6.13 -1.46
N THR A 42 1.65 5.71 -0.32
CA THR A 42 2.15 4.34 -0.20
C THR A 42 0.97 3.37 -0.16
N LEU A 43 0.94 2.45 -1.12
CA LEU A 43 -0.09 1.41 -1.18
C LEU A 43 0.54 0.04 -0.98
N VAL A 44 0.11 -0.65 0.08
CA VAL A 44 0.48 -2.02 0.41
C VAL A 44 -0.75 -2.92 0.30
N SER A 45 -0.60 -4.09 -0.31
CA SER A 45 -1.66 -5.09 -0.37
C SER A 45 -1.13 -6.50 -0.16
N PHE A 46 -2.03 -7.46 0.05
CA PHE A 46 -1.69 -8.82 0.50
C PHE A 46 -0.91 -8.81 1.82
N LEU A 47 -1.19 -7.86 2.72
CA LEU A 47 -0.52 -7.74 4.01
C LEU A 47 -0.87 -8.93 4.91
N ARG A 48 0.09 -9.84 5.08
CA ARG A 48 -0.02 -11.08 5.86
C ARG A 48 1.36 -11.38 6.47
N PRO A 49 1.55 -11.34 7.80
CA PRO A 49 2.84 -11.68 8.38
C PRO A 49 3.37 -13.02 7.83
N PRO A 50 4.66 -13.10 7.43
CA PRO A 50 5.70 -12.06 7.48
C PRO A 50 5.82 -11.20 6.20
N THR A 51 4.89 -11.34 5.25
CA THR A 51 4.99 -10.81 3.88
C THR A 51 3.96 -9.73 3.52
N PHE A 52 4.26 -8.95 2.49
CA PHE A 52 3.32 -8.03 1.85
C PHE A 52 3.86 -7.59 0.49
N ASN A 53 3.00 -6.99 -0.33
CA ASN A 53 3.39 -6.42 -1.61
C ASN A 53 3.22 -4.89 -1.60
N VAL A 54 4.24 -4.18 -2.06
CA VAL A 54 4.20 -2.73 -2.24
C VAL A 54 3.86 -2.39 -3.69
N TYR A 55 2.82 -1.60 -3.90
CA TYR A 55 2.32 -1.23 -5.22
C TYR A 55 2.69 0.20 -5.64
N ALA A 56 2.94 1.07 -4.67
CA ALA A 56 3.30 2.47 -4.88
C ALA A 56 4.12 3.01 -3.69
N HIS A 57 5.04 3.94 -3.96
CA HIS A 57 5.71 4.80 -2.97
C HIS A 57 6.33 4.05 -1.78
N ILE A 58 7.27 3.15 -2.06
CA ILE A 58 7.93 2.28 -1.06
C ILE A 58 8.80 3.06 -0.06
N GLU A 59 9.26 4.26 -0.42
CA GLU A 59 10.20 5.08 0.34
C GLU A 59 9.73 5.49 1.74
N ARG A 60 8.43 5.35 2.05
CA ARG A 60 7.89 5.58 3.41
C ARG A 60 7.99 4.36 4.34
N LEU A 61 8.40 3.20 3.83
CA LEU A 61 8.51 1.98 4.65
C LEU A 61 9.93 1.86 5.23
N ALA A 62 10.02 1.75 6.55
CA ALA A 62 11.25 1.36 7.24
C ALA A 62 11.41 -0.16 7.10
N LEU A 63 12.08 -0.59 6.03
CA LEU A 63 12.37 -2.01 5.78
C LEU A 63 13.71 -2.36 6.43
N ASP A 64 13.70 -3.36 7.30
CA ASP A 64 14.92 -3.98 7.79
C ASP A 64 15.30 -5.08 6.78
N VAL A 65 16.20 -4.73 5.85
CA VAL A 65 16.61 -5.64 4.79
C VAL A 65 17.66 -6.61 5.36
N GLU A 66 17.22 -7.75 5.86
CA GLU A 66 18.13 -8.87 6.07
C GLU A 66 18.62 -9.36 4.71
N VAL A 67 19.83 -8.94 4.36
CA VAL A 67 20.53 -9.48 3.19
C VAL A 67 20.90 -10.92 3.52
N SER A 68 20.09 -11.87 3.05
CA SER A 68 20.43 -13.29 3.09
C SER A 68 21.75 -13.48 2.32
N LYS A 69 22.85 -13.71 3.06
CA LYS A 69 24.12 -14.13 2.48
C LYS A 69 23.90 -15.51 1.87
N PHE A 70 24.01 -15.58 0.55
CA PHE A 70 24.17 -16.84 -0.18
C PHE A 70 25.52 -17.48 0.17
#